data_AF-A0A7C9NVX0-F1
#
_entry.id   AF-A0A7C9NVX0-F1
#
_cell.length_a   1.000
_cell.length_b   1.000
_cell.length_c   1.000
_cell.angle_alpha   90.00
_cell.angle_beta   90.00
_cell.angle_gamma   90.00
#
_symmetry.space_group_name_H-M   'P 1'
#
loop_
_entity.id
_entity.type
_entity.pdbx_description
1 polymer ?
#
loop_
_entity_poly.entity_id
_entity_poly.type
_entity_poly.pdbx_seq_one_letter_code
_entity_poly.pdbx_strand_id
1 'polypeptide(L)'
;MEDARTAAASVSPLPAVGEAVRLHELHRSLSRLGWRLALLSLSLLLLAVAGGYAAQAMNLLPPGSALWLALCSAAMLLLFGLLCLLLRLTIGREVLAALCAAEAGLRHADAESRRRACLVELTARLQQAQSPAELARQLLSGLAHSLSIQQGLCCYWDEASQSLQAAARYGADGADAAQVLVRQPELAPLLLEVARSRRAITLTQPGARYLRISSGLGDAEPAELLIHPIEHRGRLFGLLELASLQPLGDAAGLLIQEIVPVFAMCLDILQRAERSETLLEQTRMAEAMRQTAPQAGGGAA
;
A
#
# COMPACT_ATOMS: atom_id res chain seq x y z
N MET A 1 -41.45 7.44 -21.89
CA MET A 1 -41.04 6.62 -20.75
C MET A 1 -39.69 5.97 -21.09
N GLU A 2 -38.62 6.66 -21.46
CA GLU A 2 -38.00 7.96 -21.08
C GLU A 2 -37.81 8.14 -19.57
N ASP A 3 -36.55 8.42 -19.22
CA ASP A 3 -35.93 8.68 -17.92
C ASP A 3 -35.53 7.51 -17.01
N ALA A 4 -34.31 6.98 -17.24
CA ALA A 4 -33.42 6.44 -16.19
C ALA A 4 -31.95 6.21 -16.67
N ARG A 5 -31.39 7.11 -17.49
CA ARG A 5 -29.96 7.10 -17.85
C ARG A 5 -29.33 8.49 -17.68
N THR A 6 -29.33 8.98 -16.45
CA THR A 6 -28.58 10.18 -16.05
C THR A 6 -28.06 9.97 -14.63
N ALA A 7 -26.97 9.21 -14.52
CA ALA A 7 -26.08 9.23 -13.36
C ALA A 7 -24.66 8.87 -13.79
N ALA A 8 -24.17 9.56 -14.83
CA ALA A 8 -22.73 9.70 -15.00
C ALA A 8 -22.26 10.62 -13.87
N ALA A 9 -21.72 10.01 -12.81
CA ALA A 9 -21.04 10.73 -11.75
C ALA A 9 -19.91 11.55 -12.39
N SER A 10 -20.10 12.86 -12.37
CA SER A 10 -19.10 13.86 -12.68
C SER A 10 -17.93 13.70 -11.71
N VAL A 11 -16.94 12.91 -12.11
CA VAL A 11 -15.60 12.96 -11.52
C VAL A 11 -15.09 14.36 -11.81
N SER A 12 -15.20 15.23 -10.80
CA SER A 12 -14.58 16.54 -10.83
C SER A 12 -13.09 16.35 -11.12
N PRO A 13 -12.49 17.09 -12.07
CA PRO A 13 -11.07 16.96 -12.33
C PRO A 13 -10.32 17.31 -11.04
N LEU A 14 -9.45 16.39 -10.63
CA LEU A 14 -8.64 16.46 -9.42
C LEU A 14 -8.01 17.86 -9.23
N PRO A 15 -8.02 18.43 -8.01
CA PRO A 15 -7.38 19.71 -7.70
C PRO A 15 -5.87 19.74 -8.02
N ALA A 16 -5.26 18.57 -8.25
CA ALA A 16 -3.83 18.38 -8.50
C ALA A 16 -3.30 19.02 -9.79
N VAL A 17 -4.08 19.07 -10.88
CA VAL A 17 -3.65 19.77 -12.11
C VAL A 17 -3.66 21.28 -11.88
N GLY A 18 -4.62 21.78 -11.10
CA GLY A 18 -4.69 23.18 -10.71
C GLY A 18 -3.53 23.60 -9.81
N GLU A 19 -3.09 22.75 -8.89
CA GLU A 19 -1.96 23.02 -8.00
C GLU A 19 -0.60 22.96 -8.71
N ALA A 20 -0.39 21.98 -9.59
CA ALA A 20 0.84 21.88 -10.39
C ALA A 20 0.98 23.08 -11.35
N VAL A 21 -0.12 23.51 -11.98
CA VAL A 21 -0.15 24.71 -12.83
C VAL A 21 0.10 25.97 -12.00
N ARG A 22 -0.50 26.09 -10.81
CA ARG A 22 -0.25 27.23 -9.90
C ARG A 22 1.21 27.28 -9.45
N LEU A 23 1.83 26.15 -9.12
CA LEU A 23 3.24 26.08 -8.72
C LEU A 23 4.17 26.47 -9.88
N HIS A 24 3.87 26.02 -11.11
CA HIS A 24 4.63 26.41 -12.30
C HIS A 24 4.51 27.92 -12.61
N GLU A 25 3.32 28.50 -12.45
CA GLU A 25 3.11 29.94 -12.61
C GLU A 25 3.81 30.77 -11.54
N LEU A 26 3.83 30.27 -10.30
CA LEU A 26 4.53 30.89 -9.17
C LEU A 26 6.05 30.88 -9.37
N HIS A 27 6.60 29.80 -9.94
CA HIS A 27 8.00 29.72 -10.36
C HIS A 27 8.34 30.75 -11.46
N ARG A 28 7.48 30.87 -12.48
CA ARG A 28 7.66 31.90 -13.53
C ARG A 28 7.51 33.31 -12.97
N SER A 29 6.65 33.55 -11.98
CA SER A 29 6.49 34.89 -11.41
C SER A 29 7.70 35.27 -10.55
N LEU A 30 8.19 34.37 -9.69
CA LEU A 30 9.35 34.60 -8.83
C LEU A 30 10.64 34.79 -9.62
N SER A 31 10.88 33.99 -10.66
CA SER A 31 12.04 34.16 -11.55
C SER A 31 11.98 35.48 -12.32
N ARG A 32 10.81 35.86 -12.86
CA ARG A 32 10.60 37.17 -13.51
C ARG A 32 10.83 38.33 -12.53
N LEU A 33 10.38 38.21 -11.29
CA LEU A 33 10.61 39.21 -10.25
C LEU A 33 12.11 39.34 -9.92
N GLY A 34 12.80 38.20 -9.77
CA GLY A 34 14.25 38.16 -9.53
C GLY A 34 15.06 38.78 -10.68
N TRP A 35 14.68 38.53 -11.93
CA TRP A 35 15.29 39.18 -13.09
C TRP A 35 15.05 40.70 -13.12
N ARG A 36 13.83 41.15 -12.80
CA ARG A 36 13.50 42.58 -12.73
C ARG A 36 14.30 43.30 -11.65
N LEU A 37 14.40 42.71 -10.46
CA LEU A 37 15.21 43.24 -9.36
C LEU A 37 16.70 43.29 -9.72
N ALA A 38 17.22 42.24 -10.38
CA ALA A 38 18.62 42.20 -10.83
C ALA A 38 18.92 43.25 -11.91
N LEU A 39 18.01 43.46 -12.87
CA LEU A 39 18.15 44.49 -13.90
C LEU A 39 18.11 45.90 -13.30
N LEU A 40 17.23 46.14 -12.33
CA LEU A 40 17.09 47.42 -11.65
C LEU A 40 18.33 47.76 -10.80
N SER A 41 18.89 46.77 -10.10
CA SER A 41 20.11 46.97 -9.31
C SER A 41 21.36 47.11 -10.20
N LEU A 42 21.42 46.41 -11.34
CA LEU A 42 22.47 46.62 -12.34
C LEU A 42 22.39 48.03 -12.96
N SER A 43 21.19 48.53 -13.29
CA SER A 43 21.03 49.87 -13.86
C SER A 43 21.41 50.97 -12.86
N LEU A 44 21.03 50.82 -11.59
CA LEU A 44 21.47 51.70 -10.49
C LEU A 44 22.99 51.70 -10.32
N LEU A 45 23.62 50.52 -10.40
CA LEU A 45 25.07 50.40 -10.32
C LEU A 45 25.77 51.06 -11.52
N LEU A 46 25.30 50.82 -12.75
CA LEU A 46 25.83 51.47 -13.95
C LEU A 46 25.68 52.99 -13.88
N LEU A 47 24.55 53.48 -13.38
CA LEU A 47 24.31 54.91 -13.17
C LEU A 47 25.28 55.50 -12.15
N ALA A 48 25.53 54.81 -11.04
CA ALA A 48 26.49 55.24 -10.02
C ALA A 48 27.93 55.28 -10.57
N VAL A 49 28.32 54.28 -11.36
CA VAL A 49 29.63 54.23 -12.02
C VAL A 49 29.77 55.38 -13.03
N ALA A 50 28.77 55.58 -13.89
CA ALA A 50 28.75 56.67 -14.87
C ALA A 50 28.82 58.05 -14.19
N GLY A 51 28.10 58.24 -13.07
CA GLY A 51 28.16 59.45 -12.26
C GLY A 51 29.55 59.70 -11.67
N GLY A 52 30.24 58.65 -11.20
CA GLY A 52 31.62 58.74 -10.71
C GLY A 52 32.62 59.19 -11.79
N TYR A 53 32.52 58.62 -12.99
CA TYR A 53 33.35 59.02 -14.13
C TYR A 53 33.04 60.44 -14.61
N ALA A 54 31.77 60.85 -14.65
CA ALA A 54 31.38 62.22 -15.02
C ALA A 54 31.92 63.26 -14.02
N ALA A 55 31.83 62.98 -12.71
CA ALA A 55 32.37 63.85 -11.68
C ALA A 55 33.90 63.98 -11.79
N GLN A 56 34.60 62.90 -12.15
CA GLN A 56 36.03 62.94 -12.41
C GLN A 56 36.38 63.80 -13.64
N ALA A 57 35.61 63.69 -14.74
CA ALA A 57 35.82 64.48 -15.96
C ALA A 57 35.63 65.99 -15.74
N MET A 58 34.80 66.38 -14.77
CA MET A 58 34.56 67.77 -14.38
C MET A 58 35.56 68.32 -13.34
N ASN A 59 36.66 67.60 -13.05
CA ASN A 59 37.64 67.95 -12.00
C ASN A 59 37.04 68.13 -10.59
N LEU A 60 35.88 67.52 -10.31
CA LEU A 60 35.26 67.55 -8.97
C LEU A 60 35.96 66.60 -7.99
N LEU A 61 36.81 65.69 -8.46
CA LEU A 61 37.55 64.72 -7.66
C LEU A 61 39.07 64.95 -7.74
N PRO A 62 39.83 64.55 -6.69
CA PRO A 62 41.27 64.73 -6.65
C PRO A 62 41.99 63.93 -7.77
N PRO A 63 43.12 64.44 -8.29
CA PRO A 63 43.93 63.77 -9.31
C PRO A 63 44.47 62.43 -8.77
N GLY A 64 44.31 61.36 -9.56
CA GLY A 64 44.71 59.98 -9.19
C GLY A 64 43.57 59.04 -8.76
N SER A 65 42.33 59.54 -8.64
CA SER A 65 41.15 58.76 -8.20
C SER A 65 40.59 57.79 -9.25
N ALA A 66 40.99 57.90 -10.52
CA ALA A 66 40.47 57.12 -11.66
C ALA A 66 40.58 55.60 -11.47
N LEU A 67 41.76 55.14 -11.04
CA LEU A 67 42.08 53.72 -10.91
C LEU A 67 41.28 53.07 -9.76
N TRP A 68 41.12 53.82 -8.66
CA TRP A 68 40.30 53.41 -7.52
C TRP A 68 38.82 53.31 -7.88
N LEU A 69 38.27 54.27 -8.64
CA LEU A 69 36.88 54.21 -9.13
C LEU A 69 36.65 53.01 -10.06
N ALA A 70 37.60 52.70 -10.94
CA ALA A 70 37.53 51.54 -11.83
C ALA A 70 37.59 50.21 -11.05
N LEU A 71 38.46 50.11 -10.05
CA LEU A 71 38.57 48.91 -9.20
C LEU A 71 37.33 48.71 -8.32
N CYS A 72 36.81 49.77 -7.70
CA CYS A 72 35.60 49.71 -6.88
C CYS A 72 34.38 49.33 -7.71
N SER A 73 34.22 49.89 -8.90
CA SER A 73 33.11 49.55 -9.81
C SER A 73 33.18 48.10 -10.29
N ALA A 74 34.36 47.61 -10.66
CA ALA A 74 34.57 46.20 -11.01
C ALA A 74 34.27 45.26 -9.83
N ALA A 75 34.74 45.59 -8.62
CA ALA A 75 34.46 44.80 -7.42
C ALA A 75 32.96 44.77 -7.08
N MET A 76 32.25 45.89 -7.22
CA MET A 76 30.80 45.93 -7.02
C MET A 76 30.04 45.07 -8.03
N LEU A 77 30.44 45.08 -9.30
CA LEU A 77 29.83 44.22 -10.34
C LEU A 77 30.06 42.73 -10.05
N LEU A 78 31.26 42.35 -9.61
CA LEU A 78 31.57 40.97 -9.23
C LEU A 78 30.78 40.52 -8.01
N LEU A 79 30.74 41.33 -6.94
CA LEU A 79 29.97 41.03 -5.73
C LEU A 79 28.47 40.92 -6.03
N PHE A 80 27.95 41.81 -6.87
CA PHE A 80 26.56 41.81 -7.28
C PHE A 80 26.22 40.58 -8.14
N GLY A 81 27.07 40.25 -9.11
CA GLY A 81 26.93 39.04 -9.92
C GLY A 81 26.97 37.77 -9.06
N LEU A 82 27.89 37.71 -8.08
CA LEU A 82 27.97 36.63 -7.11
C LEU A 82 26.70 36.54 -6.25
N LEU A 83 26.21 37.66 -5.72
CA LEU A 83 24.97 37.71 -4.94
C LEU A 83 23.76 37.22 -5.76
N CYS A 84 23.63 37.65 -7.02
CA CYS A 84 22.58 37.17 -7.92
C CYS A 84 22.71 35.68 -8.22
N LEU A 85 23.93 35.18 -8.45
CA LEU A 85 24.19 33.77 -8.68
C LEU A 85 23.82 32.94 -7.44
N LEU A 86 24.28 33.36 -6.26
CA LEU A 86 23.96 32.69 -4.99
C LEU A 86 22.45 32.69 -4.74
N LEU A 87 21.78 33.81 -4.94
CA LEU A 87 20.32 33.91 -4.80
C LEU A 87 19.59 32.99 -5.77
N ARG A 88 20.07 32.84 -7.01
CA ARG A 88 19.50 31.89 -7.96
C ARG A 88 19.71 30.44 -7.54
N LEU A 89 20.91 30.13 -7.04
CA LEU A 89 21.24 28.78 -6.61
C LEU A 89 20.45 28.39 -5.36
N THR A 90 20.27 29.29 -4.40
CA THR A 90 19.47 29.02 -3.19
C THR A 90 18.00 28.87 -3.52
N ILE A 91 17.40 29.82 -4.26
CA ILE A 91 15.98 29.73 -4.68
C ILE A 91 15.75 28.47 -5.52
N GLY A 92 16.67 28.14 -6.43
CA GLY A 92 16.57 26.94 -7.26
C GLY A 92 16.57 25.64 -6.44
N ARG A 93 17.45 25.54 -5.43
CA ARG A 93 17.55 24.37 -4.55
C ARG A 93 16.32 24.18 -3.67
N GLU A 94 15.87 25.26 -3.01
CA GLU A 94 14.69 25.22 -2.13
C GLU A 94 13.42 24.83 -2.91
N VAL A 95 13.24 25.39 -4.11
CA VAL A 95 12.10 25.06 -4.97
C VAL A 95 12.17 23.61 -5.43
N LEU A 96 13.34 23.11 -5.83
CA LEU A 96 13.48 21.72 -6.24
C LEU A 96 13.20 20.77 -5.08
N ALA A 97 13.72 21.06 -3.89
CA ALA A 97 13.45 20.27 -2.69
C ALA A 97 11.96 20.25 -2.34
N ALA A 98 11.29 21.41 -2.39
CA ALA A 98 9.86 21.52 -2.16
C ALA A 98 9.03 20.74 -3.20
N LEU A 99 9.42 20.79 -4.47
CA LEU A 99 8.76 20.02 -5.53
C LEU A 99 8.95 18.51 -5.33
N CYS A 100 10.17 18.05 -5.06
CA CYS A 100 10.42 16.64 -4.77
C CYS A 100 9.64 16.15 -3.53
N ALA A 101 9.57 16.97 -2.48
CA ALA A 101 8.80 16.67 -1.29
C ALA A 101 7.27 16.63 -1.57
N ALA A 102 6.76 17.55 -2.39
CA ALA A 102 5.36 17.56 -2.80
C ALA A 102 5.01 16.33 -3.66
N GLU A 103 5.85 15.99 -4.65
CA GLU A 103 5.67 14.79 -5.47
C GLU A 103 5.73 13.51 -4.62
N ALA A 104 6.68 13.43 -3.69
CA ALA A 104 6.75 12.32 -2.74
C ALA A 104 5.46 12.25 -1.92
N GLY A 105 4.98 13.36 -1.35
CA GLY A 105 3.74 13.42 -0.58
C GLY A 105 2.52 12.94 -1.38
N LEU A 106 2.40 13.36 -2.65
CA LEU A 106 1.34 12.89 -3.55
C LEU A 106 1.41 11.39 -3.80
N ARG A 107 2.61 10.82 -4.03
CA ARG A 107 2.78 9.37 -4.21
C ARG A 107 2.40 8.58 -2.97
N HIS A 108 2.75 9.08 -1.79
CA HIS A 108 2.37 8.43 -0.53
C HIS A 108 0.86 8.47 -0.31
N ALA A 109 0.22 9.62 -0.58
CA ALA A 109 -1.23 9.76 -0.48
C ALA A 109 -1.97 8.86 -1.48
N ASP A 110 -1.49 8.75 -2.71
CA ASP A 110 -2.07 7.86 -3.73
C ASP A 110 -1.91 6.38 -3.33
N ALA A 111 -0.72 5.97 -2.87
CA ALA A 111 -0.49 4.62 -2.38
C ALA A 111 -1.41 4.26 -1.20
N GLU A 112 -1.59 5.18 -0.25
CA GLU A 112 -2.51 5.00 0.87
C GLU A 112 -3.97 4.90 0.41
N SER A 113 -4.39 5.77 -0.51
CA SER A 113 -5.74 5.75 -1.08
C SER A 113 -6.02 4.44 -1.80
N ARG A 114 -5.08 3.93 -2.60
CA ARG A 114 -5.19 2.63 -3.29
C ARG A 114 -5.31 1.48 -2.31
N ARG A 115 -4.49 1.46 -1.25
CA ARG A 115 -4.58 0.44 -0.19
C ARG A 115 -5.93 0.48 0.51
N ARG A 116 -6.42 1.67 0.89
CA ARG A 116 -7.74 1.84 1.51
C ARG A 116 -8.87 1.38 0.60
N ALA A 117 -8.82 1.72 -0.69
CA ALA A 117 -9.81 1.26 -1.67
C ALA A 117 -9.82 -0.27 -1.80
N CYS A 118 -8.63 -0.88 -1.91
CA CYS A 118 -8.45 -2.33 -1.93
C CYS A 118 -9.01 -3.00 -0.66
N LEU A 119 -8.72 -2.47 0.52
CA LEU A 119 -9.28 -2.96 1.78
C LEU A 119 -10.80 -2.95 1.82
N VAL A 120 -11.41 -1.83 1.39
CA VAL A 120 -12.87 -1.69 1.39
C VAL A 120 -13.49 -2.71 0.44
N GLU A 121 -12.93 -2.87 -0.76
CA GLU A 121 -13.40 -3.84 -1.74
C GLU A 121 -13.26 -5.28 -1.23
N LEU A 122 -12.09 -5.65 -0.71
CA LEU A 122 -11.85 -6.98 -0.16
C LEU A 122 -12.77 -7.28 1.02
N THR A 123 -12.93 -6.33 1.94
CA THR A 123 -13.81 -6.46 3.10
C THR A 123 -15.25 -6.71 2.65
N ALA A 124 -15.75 -5.96 1.67
CA ALA A 124 -17.10 -6.14 1.15
C ALA A 124 -17.29 -7.53 0.53
N ARG A 125 -16.29 -8.05 -0.20
CA ARG A 125 -16.32 -9.41 -0.77
C ARG A 125 -16.32 -10.50 0.32
N LEU A 126 -15.49 -10.34 1.36
CA LEU A 126 -15.43 -11.29 2.48
C LEU A 126 -16.75 -11.36 3.25
N GLN A 127 -17.43 -10.22 3.44
CA GLN A 127 -18.72 -10.17 4.13
C GLN A 127 -19.86 -10.86 3.37
N GLN A 128 -19.73 -11.07 2.06
CA GLN A 128 -20.74 -11.74 1.23
C GLN A 128 -20.62 -13.27 1.24
N ALA A 129 -19.49 -13.81 1.69
CA ALA A 129 -19.26 -15.26 1.70
C ALA A 129 -20.27 -15.98 2.61
N GLN A 130 -20.84 -17.08 2.11
CA GLN A 130 -21.89 -17.84 2.81
C GLN A 130 -21.36 -19.10 3.49
N SER A 131 -20.10 -19.45 3.25
CA SER A 131 -19.45 -20.60 3.88
C SER A 131 -17.99 -20.30 4.20
N PRO A 132 -17.41 -20.95 5.23
CA PRO A 132 -15.98 -20.85 5.50
C PRO A 132 -15.14 -21.13 4.26
N ALA A 133 -15.41 -22.20 3.53
CA ALA A 133 -14.63 -22.56 2.34
C ALA A 133 -14.68 -21.47 1.24
N GLU A 134 -15.83 -20.83 1.04
CA GLU A 134 -15.96 -19.70 0.13
C GLU A 134 -15.16 -18.48 0.62
N LEU A 135 -15.25 -18.17 1.92
CA LEU A 135 -14.52 -17.06 2.53
C LEU A 135 -13.00 -17.19 2.29
N ALA A 136 -12.42 -18.38 2.51
CA ALA A 136 -10.99 -18.62 2.25
C ALA A 136 -10.61 -18.46 0.78
N ARG A 137 -11.45 -18.91 -0.16
CA ARG A 137 -11.23 -18.70 -1.60
C ARG A 137 -11.30 -17.22 -1.98
N GLN A 138 -12.27 -16.48 -1.44
CA GLN A 138 -12.42 -15.05 -1.69
C GLN A 138 -11.22 -14.26 -1.17
N LEU A 139 -10.72 -14.59 0.03
CA LEU A 139 -9.50 -13.99 0.59
C LEU A 139 -8.31 -14.21 -0.34
N LEU A 140 -8.02 -15.46 -0.70
CA LEU A 140 -6.85 -15.79 -1.52
C LEU A 140 -6.93 -15.15 -2.91
N SER A 141 -8.09 -15.23 -3.57
CA SER A 141 -8.32 -14.62 -4.89
C SER A 141 -8.16 -13.10 -4.83
N GLY A 142 -8.71 -12.47 -3.79
CA GLY A 142 -8.60 -11.04 -3.57
C GLY A 142 -7.17 -10.57 -3.34
N LEU A 143 -6.44 -11.25 -2.44
CA LEU A 143 -5.04 -10.98 -2.19
C LEU A 143 -4.18 -11.19 -3.44
N ALA A 144 -4.40 -12.26 -4.19
CA ALA A 144 -3.65 -12.54 -5.42
C ALA A 144 -3.95 -11.55 -6.55
N HIS A 145 -5.13 -10.90 -6.56
CA HIS A 145 -5.43 -9.86 -7.53
C HIS A 145 -4.80 -8.51 -7.15
N SER A 146 -4.76 -8.19 -5.86
CA SER A 146 -4.25 -6.89 -5.37
C SER A 146 -2.74 -6.89 -5.11
N LEU A 147 -2.14 -8.06 -4.88
CA LEU A 147 -0.72 -8.25 -4.58
C LEU A 147 -0.09 -9.18 -5.60
N SER A 148 1.22 -9.13 -5.76
CA SER A 148 1.98 -10.01 -6.66
C SER A 148 2.16 -11.43 -6.10
N ILE A 149 1.07 -12.07 -5.67
CA ILE A 149 1.06 -13.43 -5.13
C ILE A 149 0.73 -14.41 -6.26
N GLN A 150 1.53 -15.47 -6.40
CA GLN A 150 1.32 -16.49 -7.43
C GLN A 150 0.70 -17.75 -6.86
N GLN A 151 1.02 -18.09 -5.62
CA GLN A 151 0.43 -19.22 -4.93
C GLN A 151 0.00 -18.83 -3.52
N GLY A 152 -1.10 -19.42 -3.06
CA GLY A 152 -1.58 -19.20 -1.71
C GLY A 152 -2.24 -20.44 -1.13
N LEU A 153 -2.12 -20.62 0.17
CA LEU A 153 -2.77 -21.65 0.96
C LEU A 153 -3.40 -21.00 2.18
N CYS A 154 -4.66 -21.30 2.42
CA CYS A 154 -5.35 -20.94 3.65
C CYS A 154 -5.70 -22.22 4.39
N CYS A 155 -5.29 -22.30 5.66
CA CYS A 155 -5.57 -23.42 6.55
C CYS A 155 -6.40 -22.94 7.74
N TYR A 156 -7.35 -23.75 8.18
CA TYR A 156 -8.03 -23.59 9.46
C TYR A 156 -7.31 -24.34 10.57
N TRP A 157 -7.32 -23.72 11.74
CA TRP A 157 -6.81 -24.29 12.96
C TRP A 157 -7.95 -24.87 13.79
N ASP A 158 -7.86 -26.16 14.07
CA ASP A 158 -8.72 -26.80 15.06
C ASP A 158 -8.00 -26.84 16.41
N GLU A 159 -8.49 -26.04 17.36
CA GLU A 159 -7.93 -25.98 18.70
C GLU A 159 -8.05 -27.30 19.47
N ALA A 160 -9.10 -28.10 19.21
CA ALA A 160 -9.36 -29.33 19.95
C ALA A 160 -8.36 -30.43 19.57
N SER A 161 -8.10 -30.58 18.27
CA SER A 161 -7.16 -31.57 17.75
C SER A 161 -5.74 -31.02 17.57
N GLN A 162 -5.51 -29.72 17.79
CA GLN A 162 -4.24 -29.02 17.52
C GLN A 162 -3.73 -29.31 16.09
N SER A 163 -4.65 -29.32 15.13
CA SER A 163 -4.38 -29.75 13.76
C SER A 163 -4.76 -28.68 12.74
N LEU A 164 -4.11 -28.77 11.58
CA LEU A 164 -4.35 -27.89 10.44
C LEU A 164 -5.17 -28.60 9.38
N GLN A 165 -6.20 -27.92 8.90
CA GLN A 165 -7.03 -28.36 7.79
C GLN A 165 -6.94 -27.35 6.67
N ALA A 166 -6.55 -27.78 5.48
CA ALA A 166 -6.48 -26.89 4.33
C ALA A 166 -7.89 -26.50 3.87
N ALA A 167 -8.15 -25.20 3.83
CA ALA A 167 -9.45 -24.62 3.53
C ALA A 167 -9.58 -24.16 2.07
N ALA A 168 -8.51 -23.55 1.53
CA ALA A 168 -8.47 -23.10 0.15
C ALA A 168 -7.02 -23.04 -0.34
N ARG A 169 -6.87 -23.16 -1.67
CA ARG A 169 -5.60 -23.02 -2.35
C ARG A 169 -5.78 -22.15 -3.60
N TYR A 170 -4.76 -21.35 -3.93
CA TYR A 170 -4.71 -20.51 -5.10
C TYR A 170 -3.43 -20.80 -5.91
N GLY A 171 -3.54 -20.74 -7.24
CA GLY A 171 -2.38 -20.78 -8.14
C GLY A 171 -1.67 -22.13 -8.26
N ALA A 172 -2.38 -23.23 -8.05
CA ALA A 172 -1.76 -24.54 -8.03
C ALA A 172 -2.46 -25.62 -8.84
N ASP A 173 -1.67 -26.61 -9.23
CA ASP A 173 -2.00 -27.71 -10.11
C ASP A 173 -2.98 -28.67 -9.40
N GLY A 174 -4.29 -28.47 -9.58
CA GLY A 174 -5.38 -29.45 -9.47
C GLY A 174 -5.50 -30.34 -8.22
N ALA A 175 -4.59 -30.24 -7.26
CA ALA A 175 -4.58 -31.02 -6.04
C ALA A 175 -5.53 -30.35 -5.05
N ASP A 176 -6.48 -31.14 -4.57
CA ASP A 176 -7.35 -30.80 -3.46
C ASP A 176 -6.53 -30.16 -2.32
N ALA A 177 -7.04 -29.08 -1.75
CA ALA A 177 -6.35 -28.34 -0.69
C ALA A 177 -5.94 -29.30 0.44
N ALA A 178 -6.80 -30.27 0.77
CA ALA A 178 -6.55 -31.30 1.78
C ALA A 178 -5.30 -32.15 1.49
N GLN A 179 -4.94 -32.34 0.22
CA GLN A 179 -3.79 -33.18 -0.17
C GLN A 179 -2.45 -32.42 -0.06
N VAL A 180 -2.45 -31.09 0.11
CA VAL A 180 -1.20 -30.31 0.16
C VAL A 180 -0.36 -30.68 1.38
N LEU A 181 -0.98 -30.69 2.56
CA LEU A 181 -0.30 -31.03 3.82
C LEU A 181 0.22 -32.48 3.83
N VAL A 182 -0.43 -33.37 3.07
CA VAL A 182 -0.03 -34.77 2.92
C VAL A 182 1.11 -34.93 1.93
N ARG A 183 1.06 -34.21 0.79
CA ARG A 183 2.06 -34.30 -0.29
C ARG A 183 3.36 -33.58 0.04
N GLN A 184 3.33 -32.57 0.92
CA GLN A 184 4.49 -31.77 1.30
C GLN A 184 4.61 -31.68 2.82
N PRO A 185 4.95 -32.80 3.50
CA PRO A 185 5.01 -32.85 4.96
C PRO A 185 6.06 -31.88 5.54
N GLU A 186 7.05 -31.45 4.77
CA GLU A 186 8.06 -30.47 5.19
C GLU A 186 7.50 -29.06 5.40
N LEU A 187 6.37 -28.71 4.77
CA LEU A 187 5.70 -27.42 4.97
C LEU A 187 4.88 -27.39 6.27
N ALA A 188 4.36 -28.53 6.71
CA ALA A 188 3.55 -28.62 7.92
C ALA A 188 4.29 -28.14 9.20
N PRO A 189 5.59 -28.48 9.44
CA PRO A 189 6.36 -27.96 10.56
C PRO A 189 6.39 -26.44 10.68
N LEU A 190 6.56 -25.71 9.58
CA LEU A 190 6.61 -24.24 9.62
C LEU A 190 5.23 -23.63 9.87
N LEU A 191 4.19 -24.19 9.26
CA LEU A 191 2.81 -23.80 9.58
C LEU A 191 2.49 -24.06 11.06
N LEU A 192 2.91 -25.21 11.60
CA LEU A 192 2.74 -25.53 13.02
C LEU A 192 3.57 -24.62 13.94
N GLU A 193 4.78 -24.24 13.53
CA GLU A 193 5.61 -23.29 14.26
C GLU A 193 4.94 -21.91 14.33
N VAL A 194 4.38 -21.41 13.22
CA VAL A 194 3.60 -20.17 13.22
C VAL A 194 2.34 -20.31 14.07
N ALA A 195 1.64 -21.45 14.01
CA ALA A 195 0.45 -21.70 14.82
C ALA A 195 0.77 -21.62 16.33
N ARG A 196 1.91 -22.20 16.75
CA ARG A 196 2.35 -22.24 18.15
C ARG A 196 2.91 -20.89 18.61
N SER A 197 3.80 -20.30 17.82
CA SER A 197 4.50 -19.06 18.17
C SER A 197 3.65 -17.81 18.01
N ARG A 198 2.58 -17.88 17.19
CA ARG A 198 1.73 -16.75 16.80
C ARG A 198 2.54 -15.59 16.20
N ARG A 199 3.61 -15.93 15.48
CA ARG A 199 4.49 -14.98 14.82
C ARG A 199 4.58 -15.33 13.36
N ALA A 200 4.35 -14.34 12.50
CA ALA A 200 4.55 -14.52 11.07
C ALA A 200 6.01 -14.89 10.77
N ILE A 201 6.20 -15.78 9.80
CA ILE A 201 7.51 -16.16 9.28
C ILE A 201 7.57 -15.72 7.83
N THR A 202 8.65 -15.02 7.48
CA THR A 202 8.97 -14.66 6.09
C THR A 202 10.26 -15.35 5.70
N LEU A 203 10.22 -16.16 4.64
CA LEU A 203 11.40 -16.76 4.04
C LEU A 203 11.72 -16.03 2.74
N THR A 204 12.86 -15.35 2.72
CA THR A 204 13.39 -14.71 1.51
C THR A 204 14.21 -15.74 0.72
N GLN A 205 13.89 -15.92 -0.56
CA GLN A 205 14.55 -16.86 -1.48
C GLN A 205 14.69 -18.28 -0.90
N PRO A 206 13.58 -18.99 -0.61
CA PRO A 206 13.64 -20.33 -0.01
C PRO A 206 14.23 -21.39 -0.96
N GLY A 207 14.38 -21.08 -2.25
CA GLY A 207 15.05 -21.90 -3.26
C GLY A 207 14.16 -22.94 -3.94
N ALA A 208 14.57 -23.42 -5.13
CA ALA A 208 13.82 -24.37 -5.96
C ALA A 208 13.43 -25.69 -5.27
N ARG A 209 14.25 -26.15 -4.32
CA ARG A 209 14.00 -27.42 -3.61
C ARG A 209 12.90 -27.31 -2.57
N TYR A 210 12.60 -26.09 -2.12
CA TYR A 210 11.59 -25.83 -1.11
C TYR A 210 10.18 -25.74 -1.73
N LEU A 211 10.03 -24.89 -2.75
CA LEU A 211 8.77 -24.67 -3.47
C LEU A 211 9.05 -24.26 -4.91
N ARG A 212 8.20 -24.69 -5.85
CA ARG A 212 8.21 -24.21 -7.24
C ARG A 212 6.84 -23.64 -7.59
N ILE A 213 6.86 -22.44 -8.15
CA ILE A 213 5.69 -21.80 -8.75
C ILE A 213 5.63 -22.28 -10.20
N SER A 214 4.68 -23.15 -10.49
CA SER A 214 4.52 -23.80 -11.79
C SER A 214 3.47 -23.11 -12.66
N SER A 215 3.68 -23.18 -13.97
CA SER A 215 2.73 -22.79 -15.01
C SER A 215 2.76 -23.83 -16.14
N GLY A 216 1.82 -23.74 -17.08
CA GLY A 216 1.86 -24.58 -18.29
C GLY A 216 3.08 -24.36 -19.17
N LEU A 217 3.87 -23.30 -18.93
CA LEU A 217 5.05 -22.94 -19.72
C LEU A 217 6.38 -23.30 -19.03
N GLY A 218 6.34 -23.66 -17.75
CA GLY A 218 7.53 -23.89 -16.94
C GLY A 218 7.31 -23.43 -15.51
N ASP A 219 8.39 -23.38 -14.76
CA ASP A 219 8.37 -23.15 -13.32
C ASP A 219 9.44 -22.14 -12.89
N ALA A 220 9.22 -21.54 -11.72
CA ALA A 220 10.09 -20.54 -11.14
C ALA A 220 10.23 -20.71 -9.63
N GLU A 221 11.36 -20.26 -9.11
CA GLU A 221 11.61 -20.20 -7.66
C GLU A 221 10.90 -18.97 -7.06
N PRO A 222 10.21 -19.11 -5.92
CA PRO A 222 9.65 -17.96 -5.22
C PRO A 222 10.79 -17.06 -4.71
N ALA A 223 10.59 -15.75 -4.85
CA ALA A 223 11.46 -14.75 -4.22
C ALA A 223 11.15 -14.60 -2.73
N GLU A 224 9.89 -14.83 -2.33
CA GLU A 224 9.48 -14.76 -0.94
C GLU A 224 8.32 -15.71 -0.64
N LEU A 225 8.33 -16.26 0.58
CA LEU A 225 7.24 -17.01 1.17
C LEU A 225 6.86 -16.36 2.51
N LEU A 226 5.60 -15.98 2.66
CA LEU A 226 5.06 -15.44 3.89
C LEU A 226 4.07 -16.44 4.51
N ILE A 227 4.28 -16.79 5.77
CA ILE A 227 3.33 -17.55 6.58
C ILE A 227 2.83 -16.63 7.70
N HIS A 228 1.55 -16.29 7.68
CA HIS A 228 0.92 -15.34 8.59
C HIS A 228 -0.17 -16.03 9.43
N PRO A 229 -0.18 -15.85 10.78
CA PRO A 229 -1.24 -16.37 11.62
C PRO A 229 -2.54 -15.58 11.41
N ILE A 230 -3.68 -16.26 11.42
CA ILE A 230 -5.00 -15.65 11.31
C ILE A 230 -5.60 -15.57 12.72
N GLU A 231 -5.59 -14.38 13.32
CA GLU A 231 -6.00 -14.18 14.70
C GLU A 231 -7.12 -13.15 14.85
N HIS A 232 -8.04 -13.41 15.77
CA HIS A 232 -9.03 -12.44 16.21
C HIS A 232 -9.31 -12.60 17.70
N ARG A 233 -9.25 -11.49 18.45
CA ARG A 233 -9.48 -11.46 19.92
C ARG A 233 -8.66 -12.51 20.69
N GLY A 234 -7.40 -12.73 20.29
CA GLY A 234 -6.48 -13.66 20.95
C GLY A 234 -6.72 -15.15 20.66
N ARG A 235 -7.67 -15.47 19.78
CA ARG A 235 -7.92 -16.83 19.27
C ARG A 235 -7.29 -17.00 17.90
N LEU A 236 -6.64 -18.15 17.67
CA LEU A 236 -6.09 -18.53 16.37
C LEU A 236 -7.17 -19.25 15.57
N PHE A 237 -7.47 -18.72 14.38
CA PHE A 237 -8.46 -19.30 13.47
C PHE A 237 -7.82 -20.13 12.36
N GLY A 238 -6.55 -19.88 12.06
CA GLY A 238 -5.90 -20.51 10.92
C GLY A 238 -4.57 -19.88 10.57
N LEU A 239 -4.08 -20.24 9.39
CA LEU A 239 -2.86 -19.71 8.81
C LEU A 239 -3.08 -19.36 7.35
N LEU A 240 -2.34 -18.34 6.92
CA LEU A 240 -2.28 -17.88 5.55
C LEU A 240 -0.84 -18.00 5.07
N GLU A 241 -0.61 -18.81 4.05
CA GLU A 241 0.69 -18.98 3.41
C GLU A 241 0.62 -18.43 1.98
N LEU A 242 1.57 -17.58 1.61
CA LEU A 242 1.60 -16.85 0.35
C LEU A 242 3.00 -16.92 -0.26
N ALA A 243 3.09 -17.28 -1.54
CA ALA A 243 4.35 -17.31 -2.29
C ALA A 243 4.29 -16.33 -3.47
N SER A 244 5.39 -15.58 -3.63
CA SER A 244 5.54 -14.56 -4.67
C SER A 244 6.89 -14.67 -5.38
N LEU A 245 6.92 -14.26 -6.65
CA LEU A 245 8.11 -14.14 -7.49
C LEU A 245 8.84 -12.80 -7.27
N GLN A 246 8.28 -11.93 -6.43
CA GLN A 246 8.86 -10.65 -6.02
C GLN A 246 8.68 -10.48 -4.51
N PRO A 247 9.60 -9.78 -3.81
CA PRO A 247 9.44 -9.49 -2.38
C PRO A 247 8.10 -8.80 -2.09
N LEU A 248 7.38 -9.27 -1.07
CA LEU A 248 6.16 -8.63 -0.58
C LEU A 248 6.59 -7.39 0.21
N GLY A 249 6.62 -6.23 -0.46
CA GLY A 249 6.98 -4.97 0.19
C GLY A 249 6.02 -4.56 1.32
N ASP A 250 6.40 -3.53 2.08
CA ASP A 250 5.68 -3.10 3.29
C ASP A 250 4.17 -2.85 3.08
N ALA A 251 3.80 -2.31 1.92
CA ALA A 251 2.40 -2.06 1.57
C ALA A 251 1.56 -3.34 1.52
N ALA A 252 2.14 -4.46 1.05
CA ALA A 252 1.48 -5.76 1.03
C ALA A 252 1.32 -6.30 2.46
N GLY A 253 2.37 -6.18 3.28
CA GLY A 253 2.33 -6.58 4.69
C GLY A 253 1.25 -5.83 5.48
N LEU A 254 1.14 -4.51 5.29
CA LEU A 254 0.11 -3.69 5.92
C LEU A 254 -1.30 -4.12 5.49
N LEU A 255 -1.52 -4.34 4.19
CA LEU A 255 -2.81 -4.82 3.68
C LEU A 255 -3.22 -6.15 4.33
N ILE A 256 -2.28 -7.10 4.42
CA ILE A 256 -2.49 -8.42 5.04
C ILE A 256 -2.84 -8.26 6.51
N GLN A 257 -2.09 -7.43 7.26
CA GLN A 257 -2.34 -7.17 8.68
C GLN A 257 -3.72 -6.56 8.94
N GLU A 258 -4.26 -5.77 8.01
CA GLU A 258 -5.56 -5.13 8.14
C GLU A 258 -6.72 -6.04 7.70
N ILE A 259 -6.55 -6.86 6.67
CA ILE A 259 -7.61 -7.72 6.13
C ILE A 259 -7.75 -9.05 6.90
N VAL A 260 -6.67 -9.58 7.46
CA VAL A 260 -6.68 -10.86 8.21
C VAL A 260 -7.62 -10.82 9.42
N PRO A 261 -7.64 -9.76 10.25
CA PRO A 261 -8.61 -9.65 11.36
C PRO A 261 -10.07 -9.60 10.90
N VAL A 262 -10.35 -9.00 9.73
CA VAL A 262 -11.69 -8.96 9.13
C VAL A 262 -12.09 -10.36 8.69
N PHE A 263 -11.20 -11.06 7.99
CA PHE A 263 -11.40 -12.46 7.60
C PHE A 263 -11.69 -13.35 8.82
N ALA A 264 -10.88 -13.23 9.87
CA ALA A 264 -11.04 -14.01 11.09
C ALA A 264 -12.38 -13.75 11.78
N MET A 265 -12.86 -12.49 11.79
CA MET A 265 -14.18 -12.14 12.29
C MET A 265 -15.31 -12.78 11.46
N CYS A 266 -15.25 -12.67 10.13
CA CYS A 266 -16.23 -13.30 9.23
C CYS A 266 -16.24 -14.83 9.42
N LEU A 267 -15.07 -15.45 9.57
CA LEU A 267 -14.95 -16.88 9.81
C LEU A 267 -15.58 -17.28 11.14
N ASP A 268 -15.39 -16.51 12.21
CA ASP A 268 -16.03 -16.77 13.52
C ASP A 268 -17.56 -16.72 13.42
N ILE A 269 -18.10 -15.74 12.68
CA ILE A 269 -19.54 -15.62 12.45
C ILE A 269 -20.07 -16.86 11.70
N LEU A 270 -19.42 -17.24 10.59
CA LEU A 270 -19.83 -18.40 9.78
C LEU A 270 -19.74 -19.71 10.56
N GLN A 271 -18.65 -19.95 11.29
CA GLN A 271 -18.49 -21.15 12.12
C GLN A 271 -19.54 -21.23 13.24
N ARG A 272 -19.94 -20.09 13.82
CA ARG A 272 -21.00 -20.05 14.83
C ARG A 272 -22.38 -20.32 14.23
N ALA A 273 -22.64 -19.82 13.03
CA ALA A 273 -23.87 -20.09 12.29
C ALA A 273 -24.00 -21.60 11.99
N GLU A 274 -22.98 -22.22 11.41
CA GLU A 274 -22.96 -23.66 11.11
C GLU A 274 -23.19 -24.53 12.35
N ARG A 275 -22.54 -24.20 13.47
CA ARG A 275 -22.73 -24.92 14.75
C ARG A 275 -24.16 -24.77 15.27
N SER A 276 -24.74 -23.58 15.16
CA SER A 276 -26.11 -23.30 15.62
C SER A 276 -27.13 -24.08 14.79
N GLU A 277 -26.97 -24.12 13.47
CA GLU A 277 -27.81 -24.92 12.57
C GLU A 277 -27.71 -26.42 12.90
N THR A 278 -26.49 -26.93 13.07
CA THR A 278 -26.25 -28.33 13.43
C THR A 278 -26.94 -28.72 14.75
N LEU A 279 -26.86 -27.86 15.77
CA LEU A 279 -27.51 -28.08 17.07
C LEU A 279 -29.04 -28.06 16.97
N LEU A 280 -29.59 -27.17 16.15
CA LEU A 280 -31.03 -27.11 15.89
C LEU A 280 -31.52 -28.37 15.17
N GLU A 281 -30.77 -28.87 14.18
CA GLU A 281 -31.09 -30.12 13.49
C GLU A 281 -31.04 -31.33 14.42
N GLN A 282 -30.00 -31.43 15.26
CA GLN A 282 -29.90 -32.50 16.26
C GLN A 282 -31.07 -32.48 17.24
N THR A 283 -31.49 -31.29 17.67
CA THR A 283 -32.64 -31.12 18.56
C THR A 283 -33.94 -31.57 17.87
N ARG A 284 -34.17 -31.13 16.62
CA ARG A 284 -35.34 -31.56 15.82
C ARG A 284 -35.37 -33.07 15.60
N MET A 285 -34.23 -33.68 15.30
CA MET A 285 -34.13 -35.14 15.13
C MET A 285 -34.44 -35.87 16.44
N ALA A 286 -33.92 -35.40 17.57
CA ALA A 286 -34.20 -35.98 18.89
C ALA A 286 -35.69 -35.87 19.28
N GLU A 287 -36.34 -34.75 18.95
CA GLU A 287 -37.78 -34.56 19.16
C GLU A 287 -38.62 -35.47 18.25
N ALA A 288 -38.27 -35.61 16.98
CA ALA A 288 -38.94 -36.52 16.05
C ALA A 288 -38.80 -37.99 16.47
N MET A 289 -37.63 -38.41 16.98
CA MET A 289 -37.42 -39.74 17.54
C MET A 289 -38.27 -39.99 18.80
N ARG A 290 -38.46 -38.98 19.67
CA ARG A 290 -39.35 -39.10 20.84
C ARG A 290 -40.82 -39.21 20.46
N GLN A 291 -41.25 -38.54 19.39
CA GLN A 291 -42.64 -38.62 18.91
C GLN A 291 -42.95 -39.92 18.16
N THR A 292 -41.93 -40.60 17.61
CA THR A 292 -42.07 -41.87 16.90
C THR A 292 -41.84 -43.10 17.77
N ALA A 293 -41.35 -42.93 19.01
CA ALA A 293 -41.29 -44.01 19.98
C ALA A 293 -42.71 -44.43 20.40
N PRO A 294 -43.16 -45.68 20.13
CA PRO A 294 -44.49 -46.11 20.51
C PRO A 294 -44.65 -46.07 22.03
N GLN A 295 -45.81 -45.61 22.51
CA GLN A 295 -46.24 -45.79 23.89
C GLN A 295 -46.46 -47.28 24.18
N ALA A 296 -45.38 -48.03 24.32
CA ALA A 296 -45.42 -49.38 24.87
C ALA A 296 -45.49 -49.27 26.39
N GLY A 297 -46.71 -49.10 26.93
CA GLY A 297 -46.91 -49.07 28.37
C GLY A 297 -48.19 -48.42 28.88
N GLY A 298 -49.35 -48.72 28.28
CA GLY A 298 -50.66 -48.46 28.89
C GLY A 298 -51.34 -49.80 29.15
N GLY A 299 -51.36 -50.23 30.42
CA GLY A 299 -51.64 -51.60 30.84
C GLY A 299 -53.02 -52.15 30.46
N ALA A 300 -53.00 -53.42 30.05
CA ALA A 300 -54.10 -54.33 30.27
C ALA A 300 -54.14 -54.72 31.77
N ALA A 301 -55.22 -54.37 32.45
CA ALA A 301 -55.81 -55.08 33.60
C ALA A 301 -57.11 -54.38 34.00
#